data_AF-A0A7W3LU25-F1
#
_entry.id   AF-A0A7W3LU25-F1
#
_cell.length_a   1.000
_cell.length_b   1.000
_cell.length_c   1.000
_cell.angle_alpha   90.00
_cell.angle_beta   90.00
_cell.angle_gamma   90.00
#
_symmetry.space_group_name_H-M   'P 1'
#
loop_
_entity.id
_entity.type
_entity.pdbx_description
1 polymer ?
#
loop_
_entity_poly.entity_id
_entity_poly.type
_entity_poly.pdbx_seq_one_letter_code
_entity_poly.pdbx_strand_id
1 'polypeptide(L)' 'MSYVNEFAAAADLAELVRLTADGVLAPEIGWRGPWENFAEATDALRGRRVTGKAVFDLG' A
#
# COMPACT_ATOMS: atom_id res chain seq x y z
N MET A 1 -24.84 1.09 -2.12
CA MET A 1 -23.98 2.15 -2.70
C MET A 1 -22.79 1.45 -3.33
N SER A 2 -22.88 1.17 -4.64
CA SER A 2 -21.77 0.58 -5.39
C SER A 2 -20.64 1.61 -5.44
N TYR A 3 -19.42 1.23 -5.08
CA TYR A 3 -18.25 2.08 -5.27
C TYR A 3 -18.01 2.17 -6.78
N VAL A 4 -18.67 3.14 -7.41
CA VAL A 4 -18.44 3.46 -8.82
C VAL A 4 -17.04 4.07 -8.87
N ASN A 5 -16.03 3.24 -9.10
CA ASN A 5 -14.82 3.70 -9.74
C ASN A 5 -15.25 4.06 -11.16
N GLU A 6 -15.62 5.32 -11.38
CA GLU A 6 -15.61 5.86 -12.74
C GLU A 6 -14.25 5.50 -13.33
N PHE A 7 -14.23 4.89 -14.50
CA PHE A 7 -13.10 4.16 -15.11
C PHE A 7 -11.75 4.92 -15.21
N ALA A 8 -11.66 6.15 -14.71
CA ALA A 8 -10.44 6.94 -14.56
C ALA A 8 -9.36 6.23 -13.72
N ALA A 9 -9.70 5.67 -12.56
CA ALA A 9 -8.71 5.02 -11.69
C ALA A 9 -8.11 3.74 -12.32
N ALA A 10 -8.81 3.12 -13.28
CA ALA A 10 -8.34 1.91 -13.94
C ALA A 10 -7.11 2.17 -14.83
N ALA A 11 -7.09 3.30 -15.53
CA ALA A 11 -5.97 3.67 -16.39
C ALA A 11 -4.72 3.99 -15.57
N ASP A 12 -4.87 4.78 -14.50
CA ASP A 12 -3.76 5.11 -13.60
C ASP A 12 -3.23 3.87 -12.89
N LEU A 13 -4.11 2.97 -12.42
CA LEU A 13 -3.69 1.72 -11.81
C LEU A 13 -2.96 0.81 -12.80
N ALA A 14 -3.43 0.71 -14.04
CA ALA A 14 -2.76 -0.07 -15.08
C ALA A 14 -1.34 0.44 -15.34
N GLU A 15 -1.16 1.77 -15.37
CA GLU A 15 0.17 2.37 -15.53
C GLU A 15 1.07 2.11 -14.32
N LEU A 16 0.57 2.26 -13.10
CA LEU A 16 1.34 1.96 -11.88
C LEU A 16 1.78 0.49 -11.83
N VAL A 17 0.90 -0.44 -12.23
CA VAL A 17 1.23 -1.87 -12.32
C VAL A 17 2.29 -2.12 -13.38
N ARG A 18 2.18 -1.49 -14.55
CA ARG A 18 3.19 -1.59 -15.62
C ARG A 18 4.56 -1.11 -15.15
N LEU A 19 4.63 0.09 -14.55
CA LEU A 19 5.88 0.65 -14.02
C LEU A 19 6.49 -0.24 -12.93
N THR A 20 5.66 -0.90 -12.12
CA THR A 20 6.12 -1.85 -11.10
C THR A 20 6.67 -3.13 -11.73
N ALA A 21 5.98 -3.69 -12.73
CA ALA A 21 6.41 -4.88 -13.45
C ALA A 21 7.72 -4.65 -14.23
N ASP A 22 7.90 -3.45 -14.78
CA ASP A 22 9.11 -3.03 -15.49
C ASP A 22 10.28 -2.66 -14.53
N GLY A 23 10.06 -2.71 -13.21
CA GLY A 23 11.06 -2.35 -12.20
C GLY A 23 11.38 -0.85 -12.11
N VAL A 24 10.60 -0.01 -12.81
CA VAL A 24 10.74 1.46 -12.80
C VAL A 24 10.19 2.06 -11.51
N LEU A 25 9.15 1.42 -10.93
CA LEU A 25 8.53 1.82 -9.67
C LEU A 25 8.68 0.69 -8.65
N ALA A 26 9.32 0.97 -7.51
CA ALA A 26 9.32 0.08 -6.36
C ALA A 26 8.21 0.49 -5.37
N PRO A 27 7.22 -0.39 -5.07
CA PRO A 27 6.28 -0.13 -3.99
C PRO A 27 7.00 -0.29 -2.65
N GLU A 28 7.50 0.81 -2.10
CA GLU A 28 8.20 0.85 -0.82
C GLU A 28 7.31 0.39 0.34
N ILE A 29 7.64 -0.79 0.91
CA ILE A 29 6.98 -1.36 2.10
C ILE A 29 8.00 -1.30 3.25
N GLY A 30 7.81 -0.33 4.14
CA GLY A 30 8.67 -0.15 5.32
C GLY A 30 8.22 -0.95 6.54
N TRP A 31 7.00 -1.49 6.53
CA TRP A 31 6.48 -2.33 7.60
C TRP A 31 5.50 -3.35 7.01
N ARG A 32 5.61 -4.62 7.43
CA ARG A 32 4.68 -5.69 7.10
C ARG A 32 4.51 -6.63 8.28
N GLY A 33 3.27 -6.99 8.59
CA GLY A 33 2.98 -7.89 9.71
C GLY A 33 1.52 -8.30 9.77
N PRO A 34 1.16 -9.16 10.74
CA PRO A 34 -0.21 -9.63 10.91
C PRO A 34 -1.12 -8.49 11.37
N TRP A 35 -2.43 -8.59 11.07
CA TRP A 35 -3.43 -7.60 11.45
C TRP A 35 -3.44 -7.26 12.95
N GLU A 36 -3.15 -8.25 13.80
CA GLU A 36 -3.09 -8.14 15.25
C GLU A 36 -2.07 -7.10 15.73
N ASN A 37 -1.06 -6.79 14.92
CA ASN A 37 -0.03 -5.80 15.24
C ASN A 37 -0.43 -4.36 14.86
N PHE A 38 -1.72 -4.09 14.64
CA PHE A 38 -2.23 -2.77 14.23
C PHE A 38 -1.73 -1.60 15.09
N ALA A 39 -1.71 -1.77 16.41
CA ALA A 39 -1.28 -0.71 17.33
C ALA A 39 0.20 -0.33 17.11
N GLU A 40 1.08 -1.33 16.99
CA GLU A 40 2.52 -1.14 16.74
C GLU A 40 2.76 -0.43 15.41
N ALA A 41 2.13 -0.90 14.34
CA ALA A 41 2.24 -0.31 13.02
C ALA A 41 1.79 1.16 13.00
N THR A 42 0.67 1.46 13.68
CA THR A 42 0.13 2.82 13.75
C THR A 42 1.06 3.75 14.52
N ASP A 43 1.63 3.28 15.64
CA ASP A 43 2.59 4.06 16.42
C ASP A 43 3.90 4.29 15.65
N ALA A 44 4.36 3.29 14.89
CA ALA A 44 5.53 3.41 14.03
C ALA A 44 5.31 4.38 12.86
N LEU A 45 4.13 4.35 12.23
CA LEU A 45 3.74 5.31 11.18
C LEU A 45 3.66 6.74 11.72
N ARG A 46 2.94 6.96 12.84
CA ARG A 46 2.85 8.29 13.48
C ARG A 46 4.21 8.80 13.91
N GLY A 47 5.06 7.90 14.41
CA GLY A 47 6.43 8.19 14.80
C GLY A 47 7.40 8.37 13.65
N ARG A 48 6.95 8.29 12.38
CA ARG A 48 7.79 8.33 11.16
C ARG A 48 8.96 7.34 11.19
N ARG A 49 8.73 6.17 11.79
CA ARG A 49 9.69 5.05 11.84
C ARG A 49 9.48 4.05 10.70
N VAL A 50 8.39 4.19 9.96
CA VAL A 50 8.10 3.41 8.75
C VAL A 50 8.37 4.28 7.53
N THR A 51 9.34 3.89 6.71
CA THR A 51 9.57 4.52 5.40
C THR A 51 8.60 3.91 4.40
N GLY A 52 7.67 4.71 3.87
CA GLY A 52 6.68 4.21 2.91
C GLY A 52 5.45 3.60 3.58
N LYS A 53 5.04 2.42 3.13
CA LYS A 53 3.73 1.84 3.50
C LYS A 53 3.85 0.80 4.62
N ALA A 54 2.78 0.69 5.41
CA ALA A 54 2.53 -0.44 6.29
C ALA A 54 1.52 -1.38 5.60
N VAL A 55 1.87 -2.67 5.46
CA VAL A 55 1.02 -3.69 4.85
C VAL A 55 0.62 -4.71 5.92
N PHE A 56 -0.67 -5.02 6.01
CA PHE A 56 -1.17 -6.02 6.95
C PHE A 56 -1.50 -7.31 6.21
N ASP A 57 -0.98 -8.42 6.72
CA ASP A 57 -1.35 -9.75 6.29
C ASP A 57 -2.64 -10.17 7.02
N LEU A 58 -3.67 -10.50 6.25
CA LEU A 58 -4.94 -11.03 6.75
C LEU A 58 -4.90 -12.56 6.61
N GLY A 59 -5.00 -13.26 7.72
CA GLY A 59 -5.16 -14.73 7.78
C GLY A 59 -6.61 -15.17 7.60
#